data_AF-A0A081N2X4-F1
#
_entry.id   AF-A0A081N2X4-F1
#
_cell.length_a   1.000
_cell.length_b   1.000
_cell.length_c   1.000
_cell.angle_alpha   90.00
_cell.angle_beta   90.00
_cell.angle_gamma   90.00
#
_symmetry.space_group_name_H-M   'P 1'
#
loop_
_entity.id
_entity.type
_entity.pdbx_description
1 polymer ?
#
loop_
_entity_poly.entity_id
_entity_poly.type
_entity_poly.pdbx_seq_one_letter_code
_entity_poly.pdbx_strand_id
1 'polypeptide(L)'
;MKKIVTGVAATLAVSFAMNAAAVDRIGFQARERLERETAEMTENLSLSAEQSEKMLEIKSVLFASNRDARNEHGAGSAEFNEARKQNMRAFQKDLQDTLTEDQLKKHRSSRS
;
A
#
# COMPACT_ATOMS: atom_id res chain seq x y z
N MET A 1 41.71 38.11 -4.76
CA MET A 1 41.21 37.52 -6.03
C MET A 1 40.42 36.26 -5.71
N LYS A 2 39.27 36.14 -6.36
CA LYS A 2 38.14 35.26 -6.03
C LYS A 2 38.50 33.77 -6.12
N LYS A 3 38.10 32.98 -5.12
CA LYS A 3 37.86 31.54 -5.28
C LYS A 3 36.42 31.26 -4.91
N ILE A 4 35.64 31.01 -5.94
CA ILE A 4 34.27 30.52 -5.92
C ILE A 4 34.37 29.03 -5.61
N VAL A 5 33.69 28.55 -4.57
CA VAL A 5 33.33 27.14 -4.46
C VAL A 5 31.86 27.07 -4.07
N THR A 6 31.07 26.94 -5.12
CA THR A 6 29.66 26.58 -5.12
C THR A 6 29.53 25.13 -4.63
N GLY A 7 29.05 24.93 -3.40
CA GLY A 7 28.73 23.62 -2.85
C GLY A 7 27.30 23.24 -3.21
N VAL A 8 27.17 22.33 -4.16
CA VAL A 8 25.93 21.81 -4.75
C VAL A 8 25.06 21.12 -3.70
N ALA A 9 23.78 21.49 -3.68
CA ALA A 9 22.70 20.79 -3.00
C ALA A 9 22.56 19.36 -3.55
N ALA A 10 22.94 18.36 -2.74
CA ALA A 10 22.58 16.98 -2.99
C ALA A 10 21.21 16.70 -2.36
N THR A 11 20.16 16.98 -3.12
CA THR A 11 18.80 16.55 -2.82
C THR A 11 18.80 15.03 -2.72
N LEU A 12 18.59 14.48 -1.51
CA LEU A 12 18.29 13.07 -1.32
C LEU A 12 16.91 12.81 -1.94
N ALA A 13 16.87 12.50 -3.23
CA ALA A 13 15.72 11.88 -3.86
C ALA A 13 15.66 10.43 -3.37
N VAL A 14 15.00 10.21 -2.24
CA VAL A 14 14.64 8.86 -1.78
C VAL A 14 13.76 8.26 -2.86
N SER A 15 14.26 7.17 -3.43
CA SER A 15 13.72 6.51 -4.62
C SER A 15 12.37 5.86 -4.31
N PHE A 16 11.27 6.43 -4.80
CA PHE A 16 9.92 5.82 -4.82
C PHE A 16 9.69 4.96 -6.08
N ALA A 17 10.74 4.40 -6.66
CA ALA A 17 10.66 3.67 -7.93
C ALA A 17 10.65 2.15 -7.73
N MET A 18 9.77 1.60 -6.89
CA MET A 18 9.39 0.19 -6.92
C MET A 18 7.97 0.07 -6.38
N ASN A 19 6.99 -0.26 -7.24
CA ASN A 19 5.76 -1.02 -6.91
C ASN A 19 4.62 -0.91 -7.95
N ALA A 20 4.77 -0.15 -9.04
CA ALA A 20 3.80 -0.17 -10.16
C ALA A 20 3.50 -1.60 -10.67
N ALA A 21 4.46 -2.53 -10.53
CA ALA A 21 4.31 -3.93 -10.90
C ALA A 21 3.24 -4.71 -10.11
N ALA A 22 2.81 -4.25 -8.93
CA ALA A 22 1.80 -4.95 -8.12
C ALA A 22 0.38 -4.78 -8.68
N VAL A 23 0.06 -3.62 -9.25
CA VAL A 23 -1.25 -3.33 -9.86
C VAL A 23 -1.41 -4.06 -11.19
N ASP A 24 -0.33 -4.28 -11.93
CA ASP A 24 -0.36 -5.04 -13.20
C ASP A 24 -0.44 -6.57 -12.99
N ARG A 25 -0.20 -7.05 -11.76
CA ARG A 25 -0.24 -8.48 -11.41
C ARG A 25 -1.62 -9.02 -11.05
N ILE A 26 -2.62 -8.15 -10.98
CA ILE A 26 -3.99 -8.51 -10.62
C ILE A 26 -4.89 -8.43 -11.87
N GLY A 27 -5.84 -9.37 -11.97
CA GLY A 27 -6.78 -9.40 -13.10
C GLY A 27 -7.73 -8.19 -13.08
N PHE A 28 -8.30 -7.84 -14.23
CA PHE A 28 -9.17 -6.66 -14.41
C PHE A 28 -10.27 -6.53 -13.34
N GLN A 29 -11.00 -7.62 -13.06
CA GLN A 29 -12.06 -7.63 -12.03
C GLN A 29 -11.54 -7.34 -10.61
N ALA A 30 -10.35 -7.85 -10.28
CA ALA A 30 -9.74 -7.58 -8.98
C ALA A 30 -9.29 -6.12 -8.89
N ARG A 31 -8.73 -5.58 -9.97
CA ARG A 31 -8.33 -4.18 -10.07
C ARG A 31 -9.51 -3.23 -9.89
N GLU A 32 -10.59 -3.41 -10.64
CA GLU A 32 -11.80 -2.58 -10.54
C GLU A 32 -12.38 -2.61 -9.11
N ARG A 33 -12.37 -3.78 -8.47
CA ARG A 33 -12.80 -3.90 -7.07
C ARG A 33 -11.92 -3.10 -6.13
N LEU A 34 -10.60 -3.20 -6.26
CA LEU A 34 -9.65 -2.48 -5.41
C LEU A 34 -9.68 -0.97 -5.66
N GLU A 35 -9.89 -0.54 -6.89
CA GLU A 35 -10.09 0.87 -7.26
C GLU A 35 -11.36 1.41 -6.58
N ARG A 36 -12.47 0.67 -6.61
CA ARG A 36 -13.69 1.05 -5.90
C ARG A 36 -13.49 1.13 -4.38
N GLU A 37 -12.90 0.10 -3.78
CA GLU A 37 -12.58 0.11 -2.34
C GLU A 37 -11.66 1.29 -1.96
N THR A 38 -10.74 1.65 -2.85
CA THR A 38 -9.84 2.79 -2.64
C THR A 38 -10.58 4.11 -2.77
N ALA A 39 -11.47 4.27 -3.76
CA ALA A 39 -12.31 5.45 -3.91
C ALA A 39 -13.19 5.68 -2.68
N GLU A 40 -13.83 4.62 -2.15
CA GLU A 40 -14.60 4.67 -0.90
C GLU A 40 -13.72 5.09 0.29
N MET A 41 -12.49 4.58 0.39
CA MET A 41 -11.55 5.02 1.44
C MET A 41 -11.10 6.47 1.25
N THR A 42 -10.89 6.92 0.01
CA THR A 42 -10.52 8.29 -0.33
C THR A 42 -11.59 9.27 0.10
N GLU A 43 -12.86 8.97 -0.16
CA GLU A 43 -13.98 9.79 0.30
C GLU A 43 -14.08 9.79 1.83
N ASN A 44 -14.08 8.60 2.45
CA ASN A 44 -14.30 8.46 3.88
C ASN A 44 -13.15 9.04 4.73
N LEU A 45 -11.90 8.94 4.28
CA LEU A 45 -10.72 9.39 5.02
C LEU A 45 -10.13 10.70 4.47
N SER A 46 -10.76 11.26 3.43
CA SER A 46 -10.28 12.45 2.72
C SER A 46 -8.81 12.29 2.32
N LEU A 47 -8.49 11.17 1.67
CA LEU A 47 -7.13 10.87 1.24
C LEU A 47 -6.68 11.88 0.17
N SER A 48 -5.40 12.29 0.21
CA SER A 48 -4.80 13.00 -0.92
C SER A 48 -4.70 12.08 -2.14
N ALA A 49 -4.47 12.66 -3.33
CA ALA A 49 -4.27 11.88 -4.55
C ALA A 49 -3.10 10.88 -4.39
N GLU A 50 -2.00 11.32 -3.77
CA GLU A 50 -0.83 10.48 -3.47
C GLU A 50 -1.18 9.35 -2.49
N GLN A 51 -1.91 9.65 -1.40
CA GLN A 51 -2.36 8.64 -0.45
C GLN A 51 -3.31 7.63 -1.10
N SER A 52 -4.19 8.09 -1.99
CA SER A 52 -5.13 7.24 -2.74
C SER A 52 -4.38 6.29 -3.69
N GLU A 53 -3.41 6.78 -4.45
CA GLU A 53 -2.58 5.95 -5.32
C GLU A 53 -1.81 4.91 -4.49
N LYS A 54 -1.20 5.35 -3.38
CA LYS A 54 -0.47 4.46 -2.50
C LYS A 54 -1.36 3.40 -1.85
N MET A 55 -2.60 3.75 -1.51
CA MET A 55 -3.59 2.82 -0.97
C MET A 55 -3.95 1.72 -1.99
N LEU A 56 -4.15 2.10 -3.25
CA LEU A 56 -4.43 1.14 -4.32
C LEU A 56 -3.27 0.16 -4.49
N GLU A 57 -2.04 0.67 -4.49
CA GLU A 57 -0.82 -0.12 -4.56
C GLU A 57 -0.73 -1.12 -3.39
N ILE A 58 -0.83 -0.65 -2.14
CA ILE A 58 -0.74 -1.48 -0.94
C ILE A 58 -1.83 -2.57 -0.90
N LYS A 59 -3.07 -2.22 -1.30
CA LYS A 59 -4.16 -3.19 -1.44
C LYS A 59 -3.88 -4.22 -2.53
N SER A 60 -3.28 -3.81 -3.65
CA SER A 60 -2.92 -4.71 -4.75
C SER A 60 -1.84 -5.70 -4.34
N VAL A 61 -0.83 -5.25 -3.59
CA VAL A 61 0.18 -6.11 -2.98
C VAL A 61 -0.46 -7.13 -2.04
N LEU A 62 -1.31 -6.68 -1.09
CA LEU A 62 -2.00 -7.59 -0.17
C LEU A 62 -2.83 -8.64 -0.90
N PHE A 63 -3.56 -8.24 -1.95
CA PHE A 63 -4.37 -9.14 -2.74
C PHE A 63 -3.50 -10.19 -3.45
N ALA A 64 -2.44 -9.75 -4.13
CA ALA A 64 -1.52 -10.63 -4.85
C ALA A 64 -0.85 -11.62 -3.89
N SER A 65 -0.27 -11.14 -2.78
CA SER A 65 0.40 -12.00 -1.79
C SER A 65 -0.55 -13.03 -1.16
N ASN A 66 -1.80 -12.66 -0.89
CA ASN A 66 -2.78 -13.62 -0.36
C ASN A 66 -3.25 -14.62 -1.42
N ARG A 67 -3.34 -14.21 -2.69
CA ARG A 67 -3.63 -15.12 -3.80
C ARG A 67 -2.51 -16.12 -3.98
N ASP A 68 -1.26 -15.66 -3.96
CA ASP A 68 -0.08 -16.49 -4.13
C ASP A 68 0.04 -17.49 -2.97
N ALA A 69 -0.10 -17.03 -1.72
CA ALA A 69 -0.14 -17.92 -0.55
C ALA A 69 -1.29 -18.95 -0.60
N ARG A 70 -2.45 -18.57 -1.13
CA ARG A 70 -3.58 -19.50 -1.32
C ARG A 70 -3.25 -20.56 -2.38
N ASN A 71 -2.61 -20.15 -3.47
CA ASN A 71 -2.23 -21.07 -4.55
C ASN A 71 -1.13 -22.05 -4.09
N GLU A 72 -0.20 -21.58 -3.25
CA GLU A 72 0.92 -22.39 -2.75
C GLU A 72 0.51 -23.37 -1.66
N HIS A 73 -0.26 -22.92 -0.67
CA HIS A 73 -0.55 -23.71 0.54
C HIS A 73 -1.98 -24.25 0.61
N GLY A 74 -2.85 -23.86 -0.32
CA GLY A 74 -4.27 -24.19 -0.28
C GLY A 74 -5.07 -23.33 0.70
N ALA A 75 -6.35 -23.08 0.39
CA ALA A 75 -7.21 -22.28 1.25
C ALA A 75 -7.48 -22.99 2.58
N GLY A 76 -7.28 -22.28 3.69
CA GLY A 76 -7.61 -22.75 5.04
C GLY A 76 -6.53 -23.59 5.73
N SER A 77 -5.40 -23.87 5.07
CA SER A 77 -4.25 -24.53 5.71
C SER A 77 -3.61 -23.65 6.78
N ALA A 78 -2.83 -24.27 7.69
CA ALA A 78 -2.13 -23.55 8.74
C ALA A 78 -1.10 -22.57 8.14
N GLU A 79 -0.41 -23.01 7.09
CA GLU A 79 0.59 -22.26 6.33
C GLU A 79 -0.05 -21.07 5.60
N PHE A 80 -1.20 -21.27 4.94
CA PHE A 80 -1.95 -20.16 4.35
C PHE A 80 -2.38 -19.14 5.41
N ASN A 81 -2.89 -19.60 6.55
CA ASN A 81 -3.34 -18.71 7.62
C ASN A 81 -2.18 -17.92 8.21
N GLU A 82 -1.00 -18.52 8.34
CA GLU A 82 0.20 -17.84 8.82
C GLU A 82 0.73 -16.83 7.79
N ALA A 83 0.83 -17.22 6.52
CA ALA A 83 1.20 -16.32 5.43
C ALA A 83 0.24 -15.12 5.33
N ARG A 84 -1.07 -15.37 5.43
CA ARG A 84 -2.10 -14.32 5.44
C ARG A 84 -1.94 -13.36 6.62
N LYS A 85 -1.60 -13.86 7.81
CA LYS A 85 -1.31 -13.00 8.97
C LYS A 85 -0.09 -12.12 8.72
N GLN A 86 0.97 -12.68 8.15
CA GLN A 86 2.18 -11.93 7.82
C GLN A 86 1.91 -10.85 6.76
N ASN A 87 1.20 -11.20 5.68
CA ASN A 87 0.77 -10.24 4.66
C ASN A 87 -0.10 -9.12 5.25
N MET A 88 -0.99 -9.46 6.19
CA MET A 88 -1.82 -8.47 6.88
C MET A 88 -1.00 -7.54 7.78
N ARG A 89 0.04 -8.05 8.45
CA ARG A 89 0.97 -7.20 9.24
C ARG A 89 1.73 -6.23 8.35
N ALA A 90 2.23 -6.69 7.20
CA ALA A 90 2.87 -5.82 6.22
C ALA A 90 1.91 -4.72 5.74
N PHE A 91 0.69 -5.11 5.32
CA PHE A 91 -0.37 -4.16 4.95
C PHE A 91 -0.65 -3.13 6.05
N GLN A 92 -0.74 -3.56 7.32
CA GLN A 92 -1.00 -2.66 8.44
C GLN A 92 0.13 -1.68 8.69
N LYS A 93 1.38 -2.11 8.48
CA LYS A 93 2.54 -1.23 8.57
C LYS A 93 2.48 -0.18 7.46
N ASP A 94 2.30 -0.60 6.22
CA ASP A 94 2.25 0.32 5.08
C ASP A 94 1.07 1.29 5.18
N LEU A 95 -0.05 0.85 5.75
CA LEU A 95 -1.20 1.69 6.07
C LEU A 95 -0.86 2.77 7.10
N GLN A 96 -0.08 2.44 8.13
CA GLN A 96 0.38 3.41 9.14
C GLN A 96 1.37 4.41 8.57
N ASP A 97 2.22 3.96 7.64
CA ASP A 97 3.19 4.82 6.96
C ASP A 97 2.51 5.77 5.94
N THR A 98 1.31 5.40 5.45
CA THR A 98 0.58 6.18 4.43
C THR A 98 -0.43 7.16 5.01
N LEU A 99 -1.10 6.80 6.11
CA LEU A 99 -2.21 7.57 6.69
C LEU A 99 -1.75 8.41 7.88
N THR A 100 -2.39 9.57 8.07
CA THR A 100 -2.19 10.35 9.30
C THR A 100 -2.80 9.66 10.52
N GLU A 101 -2.40 10.05 11.72
CA GLU A 101 -2.97 9.51 12.96
C GLU A 101 -4.51 9.67 13.03
N ASP A 102 -5.03 10.82 12.61
CA ASP A 102 -6.46 11.09 12.56
C ASP A 102 -7.18 10.18 11.55
N GLN A 103 -6.59 9.99 10.36
CA GLN A 103 -7.12 9.06 9.35
C GLN A 103 -7.10 7.62 9.84
N LEU A 104 -6.03 7.19 10.52
CA LEU A 104 -5.92 5.87 11.15
C LEU A 104 -6.97 5.67 12.23
N LYS A 105 -7.19 6.67 13.07
CA LYS A 105 -8.23 6.64 14.12
C LYS A 105 -9.62 6.49 13.49
N LYS A 106 -9.94 7.29 12.47
CA LYS A 106 -11.21 7.21 11.74
C LYS A 106 -11.40 5.83 11.09
N HIS A 107 -10.37 5.30 10.44
CA HIS A 107 -10.39 3.97 9.81
C HIS A 107 -10.58 2.82 10.81
N ARG A 108 -10.03 2.94 12.02
CA ARG A 108 -10.24 1.95 13.09
C ARG A 108 -11.66 2.01 13.64
N SER A 109 -12.20 3.22 13.84
CA SER A 109 -13.56 3.42 14.33
C SER A 109 -14.64 3.03 13.32
N SER A 110 -14.38 3.13 12.02
CA SER A 110 -15.33 2.67 10.98
C SER A 110 -15.37 1.15 10.81
N ARG A 111 -14.50 0.41 11.51
CA ARG A 111 -14.40 -1.06 11.45
C ARG A 111 -14.93 -1.77 12.71
N SER A 112 -15.28 -1.02 13.77
CA SER A 112 -15.93 -1.54 14.98
C SER A 112 -17.44 -1.49 14.86
#